data_AF-A0A7S0W1P2-F1
#
_entry.id   AF-A0A7S0W1P2-F1
#
_cell.length_a   1.000
_cell.length_b   1.000
_cell.length_c   1.000
_cell.angle_alpha   90.00
_cell.angle_beta   90.00
_cell.angle_gamma   90.00
#
_symmetry.space_group_name_H-M   'P 1'
#
loop_
_entity.id
_entity.type
_entity.pdbx_description
1 polymer ?
#
loop_
_entity_poly.entity_id
_entity_poly.type
_entity_poly.pdbx_seq_one_letter_code
_entity_poly.pdbx_strand_id
1 'polypeptide(L)'
;MSSPGQLVKGGRILGYAYAVYLAAKALRSGLLFIRSTYLLSKIPGPKAKDLLLGNLREIADEPPGKPILRWAMAHGQGGIFTYRMMHKRKVVVMDPAEIRKVLISESKLFPKPENE
;
A
#
# COMPACT_ATOMS: atom_id res chain seq x y z
N MET A 1 -6.06 -52.43 0.39
CA MET A 1 -6.89 -51.86 1.47
C MET A 1 -6.02 -50.92 2.28
N SER A 2 -6.19 -49.61 2.12
CA SER A 2 -5.37 -48.62 2.84
C SER A 2 -5.82 -48.52 4.30
N SER A 3 -4.88 -48.66 5.23
CA SER A 3 -5.16 -48.69 6.67
C SER A 3 -5.69 -47.33 7.15
N PRO A 4 -6.79 -47.28 7.94
CA PRO A 4 -7.44 -46.03 8.37
C PRO A 4 -6.50 -45.06 9.11
N GLY A 5 -5.42 -45.57 9.72
CA GLY A 5 -4.40 -44.74 10.36
C GLY A 5 -3.52 -43.92 9.40
N GLN A 6 -3.42 -44.29 8.11
CA GLN A 6 -2.66 -43.50 7.13
C GLN A 6 -3.44 -42.27 6.63
N LEU A 7 -4.76 -42.37 6.53
CA LEU A 7 -5.65 -41.26 6.14
C LEU A 7 -5.62 -40.11 7.17
N VAL A 8 -5.63 -40.44 8.46
CA VAL A 8 -5.56 -39.45 9.55
C VAL A 8 -4.19 -38.76 9.60
N LYS A 9 -3.10 -39.49 9.34
CA LYS A 9 -1.74 -38.91 9.29
C LYS A 9 -1.56 -37.97 8.10
N GLY A 10 -2.09 -38.32 6.93
CA GLY A 10 -2.05 -37.46 5.73
C GLY A 10 -2.80 -36.13 5.92
N GLY A 11 -3.98 -36.16 6.55
CA GLY A 11 -4.75 -34.95 6.83
C GLY A 11 -4.04 -33.96 7.77
N ARG A 12 -3.31 -34.47 8.78
CA ARG A 12 -2.54 -33.62 9.71
C ARG A 12 -1.35 -32.95 9.01
N ILE A 13 -0.62 -33.67 8.15
CA ILE A 13 0.50 -33.13 7.39
C ILE A 13 0.03 -32.00 6.46
N LEU A 14 -1.08 -32.21 5.76
CA LEU A 14 -1.68 -31.17 4.90
C LEU A 14 -2.13 -29.96 5.71
N GLY A 15 -2.72 -30.16 6.89
CA GLY A 15 -3.09 -29.08 7.80
C GLY A 15 -1.89 -28.24 8.26
N TYR A 16 -0.78 -28.88 8.67
CA TYR A 16 0.44 -28.18 9.03
C TYR A 16 1.06 -27.43 7.85
N ALA A 17 1.14 -28.06 6.67
CA ALA A 17 1.67 -27.41 5.47
C ALA A 17 0.86 -26.16 5.10
N TYR A 18 -0.48 -26.23 5.19
CA TYR A 18 -1.34 -25.08 4.95
C TYR A 18 -1.17 -23.97 5.99
N ALA A 19 -1.05 -24.33 7.28
CA ALA A 19 -0.79 -23.34 8.34
C ALA A 19 0.56 -22.64 8.16
N VAL A 20 1.62 -23.37 7.82
CA VAL A 20 2.95 -22.82 7.51
C VAL A 20 2.87 -21.91 6.27
N TYR A 21 2.15 -22.31 5.23
CA TYR A 21 1.94 -21.48 4.04
C TYR A 21 1.24 -20.16 4.39
N LEU A 22 0.17 -20.19 5.18
CA LEU A 22 -0.53 -18.99 5.63
C LEU A 22 0.36 -18.10 6.49
N ALA A 23 1.12 -18.68 7.42
CA ALA A 23 2.06 -17.93 8.26
C ALA A 23 3.15 -17.26 7.41
N ALA A 24 3.73 -17.97 6.44
CA ALA A 24 4.73 -17.42 5.53
C ALA A 24 4.16 -16.30 4.66
N LYS A 25 2.92 -16.45 4.16
CA LYS A 25 2.21 -15.42 3.39
C LYS A 25 1.95 -14.18 4.25
N ALA A 26 1.50 -14.36 5.49
CA ALA A 26 1.27 -13.26 6.44
C ALA A 26 2.57 -12.52 6.79
N LEU A 27 3.65 -13.26 7.07
CA LEU A 27 4.97 -12.70 7.35
C LEU A 27 5.49 -11.88 6.15
N ARG A 28 5.42 -12.44 4.93
CA ARG A 28 5.83 -11.73 3.71
C ARG A 28 5.04 -10.44 3.51
N SER A 29 3.71 -10.49 3.64
CA SER A 29 2.86 -9.31 3.51
C SER A 29 3.16 -8.27 4.58
N GLY A 30 3.38 -8.69 5.84
CA GLY A 30 3.79 -7.81 6.93
C GLY A 30 5.14 -7.13 6.67
N LEU A 31 6.13 -7.88 6.19
CA LEU A 31 7.45 -7.33 5.83
C LEU A 31 7.36 -6.33 4.67
N LEU A 32 6.54 -6.62 3.64
CA LEU A 32 6.31 -5.69 2.54
C LEU A 32 5.62 -4.42 3.01
N PHE A 33 4.66 -4.53 3.94
CA PHE A 33 3.98 -3.39 4.55
C PHE A 33 4.95 -2.52 5.35
N ILE A 34 5.79 -3.13 6.22
CA ILE A 34 6.81 -2.40 7.00
C ILE A 34 7.83 -1.73 6.08
N ARG A 35 8.33 -2.44 5.06
CA ARG A 35 9.26 -1.88 4.08
C ARG A 35 8.64 -0.70 3.32
N SER A 36 7.41 -0.86 2.83
CA SER A 36 6.70 0.19 2.09
C SER A 36 6.49 1.43 2.97
N THR A 37 6.03 1.25 4.20
CA THR A 37 5.83 2.36 5.15
C THR A 37 7.14 3.07 5.50
N TYR A 38 8.26 2.35 5.64
CA TYR A 38 9.58 2.94 5.86
C TYR A 38 10.13 3.69 4.64
N LEU A 39 10.00 3.13 3.43
CA LEU A 39 10.48 3.80 2.22
C LEU A 39 9.67 5.07 1.94
N LEU A 40 8.35 4.98 2.06
CA LEU A 40 7.46 6.11 1.84
C LEU A 40 7.53 7.16 2.95
N SER A 41 8.07 6.86 4.14
CA SER A 41 8.20 7.87 5.21
C SER A 41 9.31 8.87 4.94
N LYS A 42 10.19 8.59 3.96
CA LYS A 42 11.25 9.51 3.54
C LYS A 42 10.74 10.61 2.60
N ILE A 43 9.58 10.39 1.97
CA ILE A 43 8.95 11.37 1.08
C ILE A 43 8.22 12.40 1.95
N PRO A 44 8.41 13.71 1.73
CA PRO A 44 7.70 14.74 2.48
C PRO A 44 6.19 14.63 2.28
N GLY A 45 5.41 15.01 3.30
CA GLY A 45 3.96 14.91 3.26
C GLY A 45 3.28 15.39 4.55
N PRO A 46 1.97 15.67 4.51
CA PRO A 46 1.22 16.01 5.69
C PRO A 46 1.26 14.88 6.72
N LYS A 47 1.30 15.25 8.00
CA LYS A 47 1.07 14.28 9.08
C LYS A 47 -0.38 13.80 9.00
N ALA A 48 -0.57 12.50 9.23
CA ALA A 48 -1.91 11.94 9.33
C ALA A 48 -2.59 12.46 10.61
N LYS A 49 -3.77 13.08 10.48
CA LYS A 49 -4.55 13.59 11.62
C LYS A 49 -5.24 12.44 12.37
N ASP A 50 -5.69 11.43 11.64
CA ASP A 50 -6.37 10.26 12.20
C ASP A 50 -5.52 9.00 12.06
N LEU A 51 -5.47 8.17 13.11
CA LEU A 51 -4.69 6.92 13.12
C LEU A 51 -5.22 5.91 12.08
N LEU A 52 -6.55 5.76 11.99
CA LEU A 52 -7.22 4.80 11.13
C LEU A 52 -7.47 5.34 9.71
N LEU A 53 -7.98 6.56 9.61
CA LEU A 53 -8.41 7.16 8.34
C LEU A 53 -7.29 7.92 7.62
N GLY A 54 -6.20 8.25 8.32
CA GLY A 54 -5.11 9.03 7.77
C GLY A 54 -5.49 10.48 7.56
N ASN A 55 -5.47 10.91 6.29
CA ASN A 55 -5.89 12.23 5.83
C ASN A 55 -7.25 12.16 5.10
N LEU A 56 -7.92 11.00 5.08
CA LEU A 56 -9.20 10.82 4.37
C LEU A 56 -10.27 11.80 4.85
N ARG A 57 -10.34 12.05 6.16
CA ARG A 57 -11.29 12.99 6.75
C ARG A 57 -11.11 14.41 6.18
N GLU A 58 -9.88 14.89 6.12
CA GLU A 58 -9.54 16.20 5.54
C GLU A 58 -9.85 16.27 4.04
N ILE A 59 -9.77 15.15 3.31
CA ILE A 59 -10.13 15.07 1.89
C ILE A 59 -11.66 15.10 1.70
N ALA A 60 -12.41 14.48 2.61
CA ALA A 60 -13.87 14.40 2.53
C ALA A 60 -14.54 15.69 3.00
N ASP A 61 -13.98 16.37 4.01
CA ASP A 61 -14.56 17.55 4.64
C ASP A 61 -14.29 18.85 3.85
N GLU A 62 -13.33 18.85 2.94
CA GLU A 62 -12.94 20.02 2.15
C GLU A 62 -13.31 19.89 0.67
N PRO A 63 -13.47 21.02 -0.05
CA PRO A 63 -13.68 21.01 -1.49
C PRO A 63 -12.61 20.16 -2.23
N PRO A 64 -13.01 19.34 -3.21
CA PRO A 64 -12.11 18.48 -3.95
C PRO A 64 -10.88 19.24 -4.46
N GLY A 65 -9.70 18.64 -4.25
CA GLY A 65 -8.42 19.21 -4.70
C GLY A 65 -7.83 20.29 -3.78
N LYS A 66 -8.61 20.95 -2.90
CA LYS A 66 -8.05 21.96 -1.98
C LYS A 66 -7.01 21.38 -1.00
N PRO A 67 -7.26 20.25 -0.32
CA PRO A 67 -6.25 19.63 0.55
C PRO A 67 -4.99 19.27 -0.22
N ILE A 68 -5.15 18.69 -1.41
CA ILE A 68 -4.05 18.26 -2.28
C ILE A 68 -3.21 19.46 -2.70
N LEU A 69 -3.84 20.57 -3.11
CA LEU A 69 -3.15 21.79 -3.49
C LEU A 69 -2.40 22.42 -2.30
N ARG A 70 -3.02 22.43 -1.11
CA ARG A 70 -2.37 22.92 0.12
C ARG A 70 -1.14 22.08 0.47
N TRP A 71 -1.24 20.76 0.40
CA TRP A 71 -0.10 19.86 0.65
C TRP A 71 0.96 19.98 -0.43
N ALA A 72 0.57 20.18 -1.68
CA ALA A 72 1.50 20.44 -2.77
C ALA A 72 2.34 21.69 -2.51
N MET A 73 1.71 22.80 -2.10
CA MET A 73 2.42 24.03 -1.77
C MET A 73 3.35 23.87 -0.55
N ALA A 74 2.93 23.10 0.46
CA ALA A 74 3.68 22.94 1.71
C ALA A 74 4.78 21.87 1.66
N HIS A 75 4.59 20.80 0.88
CA HIS A 75 5.41 19.58 0.92
C HIS A 75 5.87 19.11 -0.46
N GLY A 76 5.31 19.64 -1.55
CA GLY A 76 5.64 19.25 -2.92
C GLY A 76 6.90 19.92 -3.48
N GLN A 77 7.76 20.50 -2.63
CA GLN A 77 9.06 21.01 -3.04
C GLN A 77 9.89 19.83 -3.59
N GLY A 78 10.16 19.84 -4.90
CA GLY A 78 10.74 18.70 -5.62
C GLY A 78 9.75 17.86 -6.43
N GLY A 79 8.50 18.31 -6.58
CA GLY A 79 7.52 17.72 -7.51
C GLY A 79 6.91 16.40 -7.04
N ILE A 80 7.13 16.00 -5.79
CA ILE A 80 6.59 14.76 -5.20
C ILE A 80 6.22 14.97 -3.74
N PHE A 81 5.11 14.39 -3.29
CA PHE A 81 4.77 14.27 -1.87
C PHE A 81 3.95 13.01 -1.61
N THR A 82 3.82 12.61 -0.34
CA THR A 82 2.97 11.47 0.07
C THR A 82 1.89 11.88 1.05
N TYR A 83 0.76 11.19 1.06
CA TYR A 83 -0.24 11.30 2.11
C TYR A 83 -0.83 9.92 2.44
N ARG A 84 -1.48 9.79 3.60
CA ARG A 84 -2.13 8.53 4.01
C ARG A 84 -3.63 8.59 3.77
N MET A 85 -4.19 7.56 3.15
CA MET A 85 -5.62 7.34 3.01
C MET A 85 -5.92 5.94 3.52
N MET A 86 -6.64 5.85 4.65
CA MET A 86 -6.84 4.58 5.36
C MET A 86 -5.49 3.90 5.72
N HIS A 87 -5.35 2.61 5.39
CA HIS A 87 -4.13 1.83 5.57
C HIS A 87 -3.13 2.00 4.41
N LYS A 88 -3.45 2.76 3.37
CA LYS A 88 -2.62 2.94 2.19
C LYS A 88 -1.93 4.31 2.24
N ARG A 89 -0.66 4.34 1.82
CA ARG A 89 0.02 5.61 1.49
C ARG A 89 -0.06 5.83 -0.01
N LYS A 90 -0.43 7.04 -0.39
CA LYS A 90 -0.50 7.49 -1.77
C LYS A 90 0.68 8.43 -2.01
N VAL A 91 1.27 8.31 -3.19
CA VAL A 91 2.31 9.21 -3.68
C VAL A 91 1.68 10.07 -4.76
N VAL A 92 1.91 11.38 -4.67
CA VAL A 92 1.47 12.35 -5.66
C VAL A 92 2.71 12.84 -6.37
N VAL A 93 2.68 12.74 -7.70
CA VAL A 93 3.71 13.24 -8.59
C VAL A 93 3.13 14.46 -9.31
N MET A 94 3.88 15.56 -9.28
CA MET A 94 3.49 16.85 -9.84
C MET A 94 4.45 17.33 -10.92
N ASP A 95 5.70 16.87 -10.90
CA ASP A 95 6.67 17.19 -11.95
C ASP A 95 6.20 16.59 -13.30
N PRO A 96 5.97 17.41 -14.34
CA PRO A 96 5.58 16.93 -15.67
C PRO A 96 6.51 15.84 -16.23
N ALA A 97 7.82 15.91 -15.95
CA ALA A 97 8.79 14.93 -16.42
C ALA A 97 8.53 13.55 -15.79
N GLU A 98 8.32 13.52 -14.47
CA GLU A 98 8.02 12.30 -13.73
C GLU A 98 6.61 11.78 -14.01
N ILE A 99 5.62 12.66 -14.17
CA ILE A 99 4.27 12.27 -14.61
C ILE A 99 4.33 11.56 -15.95
N ARG A 100 5.07 12.12 -16.93
CA ARG A 100 5.25 11.49 -18.24
C ARG A 100 5.90 10.12 -18.10
N LYS A 101 6.91 9.99 -17.23
CA LYS A 101 7.57 8.72 -16.97
C LYS A 101 6.61 7.67 -16.41
N VAL A 102 5.84 8.02 -15.38
CA VAL A 102 4.88 7.12 -14.73
C VAL A 102 3.72 6.74 -15.65
N LEU A 103 3.13 7.71 -16.35
CA LEU A 103 1.92 7.49 -17.15
C LEU A 103 2.19 6.92 -18.55
N ILE A 104 3.35 7.22 -19.13
CA ILE A 104 3.65 6.90 -20.54
C ILE A 104 4.85 5.96 -20.63
N SER A 105 6.04 6.40 -20.26
CA SER A 105 7.29 5.67 -20.54
C SER A 105 7.40 4.34 -19.81
N GLU A 106 6.99 4.31 -18.54
CA GLU A 106 7.13 3.17 -17.62
C GLU A 106 5.78 2.70 -17.08
N SER A 107 4.69 2.93 -17.81
CA SER A 107 3.32 2.57 -17.40
C SER A 107 3.15 1.11 -16.97
N LYS A 108 3.93 0.18 -17.56
CA LYS A 108 3.94 -1.25 -17.18
C LYS A 108 4.42 -1.51 -15.74
N LEU A 109 5.27 -0.63 -15.19
CA LEU A 109 5.73 -0.72 -13.80
C LEU A 109 4.70 -0.19 -12.80
N PHE A 110 3.72 0.57 -13.28
CA PHE A 110 2.67 1.20 -12.48
C PHE A 110 1.30 0.69 -12.95
N PRO A 111 0.96 -0.59 -12.72
CA PRO A 111 -0.30 -1.16 -13.17
C PRO A 111 -1.48 -0.39 -12.57
N LYS A 112 -2.49 -0.12 -13.40
CA LYS A 112 -3.74 0.52 -12.97
C LYS A 112 -4.44 -0.42 -11.98
N PRO A 113 -4.95 0.08 -10.83
CA PRO A 113 -5.74 -0.75 -9.94
C PRO A 113 -6.99 -1.26 -10.68
N GLU A 114 -7.27 -2.55 -10.56
CA GLU A 114 -8.53 -3.14 -10.99
C GLU A 114 -9.64 -2.56 -10.10
N ASN A 115 -10.49 -1.72 -10.68
CA ASN A 115 -11.66 -1.04 -10.11
C ASN A 115 -11.85 -1.19 -8.58
N GLU A 116 -11.43 -0.18 -7.80
CA GLU A 116 -11.81 0.01 -6.39
C GLU A 116 -13.24 0.57 -6.27
#